data_AF-A0A520IAP4-F1
#
_entry.id   AF-A0A520IAP4-F1
#
_cell.length_a   1.000
_cell.length_b   1.000
_cell.length_c   1.000
_cell.angle_alpha   90.00
_cell.angle_beta   90.00
_cell.angle_gamma   90.00
#
_symmetry.space_group_name_H-M   'P 1'
#
loop_
_entity.id
_entity.type
_entity.pdbx_description
1 polymer ?
#
loop_
_entity_poly.entity_id
_entity_poly.type
_entity_poly.pdbx_seq_one_letter_code
_entity_poly.pdbx_strand_id
1 'polypeptide(L)' 'MQYFEDIEVGRTASFGSYAVTREEVMDFAAKYDPQPFHLSDEAAAQTHFGRLSASGWHTCAMVMAMLVAHLK' A
#
# COMPACT_ATOMS: atom_id res chain seq x y z
N MET A 1 3.24 -23.52 -5.75
CA MET A 1 4.61 -23.01 -5.83
C MET A 1 5.03 -22.93 -7.29
N GLN A 2 5.30 -21.71 -7.74
CA GLN A 2 5.80 -21.41 -9.08
C GLN A 2 7.33 -21.45 -9.08
N TYR A 3 7.93 -22.04 -10.12
CA TYR A 3 9.38 -22.03 -10.33
C TYR A 3 9.76 -21.00 -11.41
N PHE A 4 11.06 -20.75 -11.55
CA PHE A 4 11.57 -19.72 -12.47
C PHE A 4 11.27 -20.09 -13.94
N GLU A 5 11.39 -21.38 -14.27
CA GLU A 5 11.08 -21.96 -15.57
C GLU A 5 9.61 -21.85 -15.99
N ASP A 6 8.69 -21.57 -15.05
CA ASP A 6 7.26 -21.39 -15.32
C ASP A 6 6.89 -19.93 -15.68
N ILE A 7 7.87 -19.01 -15.70
CA ILE A 7 7.65 -17.57 -15.94
C ILE A 7 7.91 -17.25 -17.42
N GLU A 8 6.86 -16.83 -18.12
CA GLU A 8 6.95 -16.41 -19.51
C GLU A 8 7.03 -14.88 -19.64
N VAL A 9 7.80 -14.39 -20.61
CA VAL A 9 7.89 -12.96 -20.93
C VAL A 9 6.52 -12.43 -21.33
N GLY A 10 6.11 -11.32 -20.71
CA GLY A 10 4.81 -10.70 -20.95
C GLY A 10 3.67 -11.25 -20.09
N ARG A 11 3.94 -12.21 -19.19
CA ARG A 11 2.96 -12.68 -18.22
C ARG A 11 2.50 -11.53 -17.31
N THR A 12 1.18 -11.32 -17.26
CA THR A 12 0.53 -10.34 -16.37
C THR A 12 -0.41 -11.04 -15.40
N ALA A 13 -0.63 -10.45 -14.23
CA ALA A 13 -1.63 -10.90 -13.27
C ALA A 13 -2.46 -9.72 -12.76
N SER A 14 -3.73 -10.00 -12.43
CA SER A 14 -4.61 -9.07 -11.72
C SER A 14 -5.31 -9.87 -10.64
N PHE A 15 -5.21 -9.43 -9.39
CA PHE A 15 -5.63 -10.23 -8.25
C PHE A 15 -6.16 -9.38 -7.12
N GLY A 16 -7.32 -9.81 -6.61
CA GLY A 16 -7.90 -9.36 -5.35
C GLY A 16 -8.11 -7.86 -5.21
N SER A 17 -8.42 -7.47 -3.99
CA SER A 17 -8.51 -6.10 -3.54
C SER A 17 -8.18 -6.08 -2.05
N TYR A 18 -7.51 -5.03 -1.59
CA TYR A 18 -7.26 -4.81 -0.17
C TYR A 18 -8.14 -3.64 0.29
N ALA A 19 -9.01 -3.90 1.27
CA ALA A 19 -9.86 -2.85 1.84
C ALA A 19 -9.03 -2.01 2.82
N VAL A 20 -8.51 -0.88 2.33
CA VAL A 20 -7.68 0.02 3.14
C VAL A 20 -8.59 0.88 4.04
N THR A 21 -8.33 0.84 5.34
CA THR A 21 -9.01 1.66 6.34
C THR A 21 -8.18 2.88 6.73
N ARG A 22 -8.83 3.91 7.25
CA ARG A 22 -8.13 5.10 7.73
C ARG A 22 -7.24 4.79 8.94
N GLU A 23 -7.72 3.94 9.83
CA GLU A 23 -7.04 3.56 11.08
C GLU A 23 -5.70 2.90 10.78
N GLU A 24 -5.66 1.87 9.92
CA GLU A 24 -4.40 1.21 9.58
C GLU A 24 -3.41 2.15 8.85
N VAL A 25 -3.92 3.12 8.09
CA VAL A 25 -3.06 4.13 7.44
C VAL A 25 -2.38 4.98 8.48
N MET A 26 -3.13 5.47 9.47
CA MET A 26 -2.60 6.30 10.55
C MET A 26 -1.67 5.50 11.45
N ASP A 27 -2.01 4.24 11.78
CA ASP A 27 -1.17 3.36 12.60
C ASP A 27 0.17 3.05 11.93
N PHE A 28 0.16 2.73 10.64
CA PHE A 28 1.39 2.51 9.89
C PHE A 28 2.24 3.78 9.85
N ALA A 29 1.64 4.92 9.52
CA ALA A 29 2.33 6.19 9.43
C ALA A 29 2.94 6.61 10.77
N ALA A 30 2.19 6.50 11.87
CA ALA A 30 2.66 6.84 13.20
C ALA A 30 3.92 6.05 13.60
N LYS A 31 4.05 4.82 13.09
CA LYS A 31 5.18 3.94 13.40
C LYS A 31 6.36 4.10 12.45
N TYR A 32 6.10 4.29 11.15
CA TYR A 32 7.12 4.12 10.11
C TYR A 32 7.32 5.33 9.21
N ASP A 33 6.33 6.20 9.09
CA ASP A 33 6.37 7.35 8.16
C ASP A 33 5.52 8.52 8.70
N PRO A 34 5.96 9.18 9.80
CA PRO A 34 5.12 10.11 10.55
C PRO A 34 5.08 11.51 9.91
N GLN A 35 4.96 11.57 8.58
CA GLN A 35 4.74 12.85 7.90
C GLN A 35 3.34 13.37 8.26
N PRO A 36 3.18 14.66 8.58
CA PRO A 36 1.91 15.20 9.10
C PRO A 36 0.68 14.92 8.24
N PHE A 37 0.82 14.88 6.91
CA PHE A 37 -0.27 14.62 5.96
C PHE A 37 -0.75 13.15 5.92
N HIS A 38 -0.09 12.24 6.65
CA HIS A 38 -0.56 10.88 6.91
C HIS A 38 -1.33 10.76 8.22
N LEU A 39 -1.27 11.78 9.10
CA LEU A 39 -1.74 11.70 10.48
C LEU A 39 -2.90 12.66 10.80
N SER A 40 -3.14 13.68 9.98
CA SER A 40 -4.15 14.70 10.23
C SER A 40 -4.76 15.20 8.92
N ASP A 41 -6.09 15.36 8.90
CA ASP A 41 -6.79 15.98 7.77
C ASP A 41 -6.40 17.45 7.62
N GLU A 42 -6.22 18.16 8.73
CA GLU A 42 -5.84 19.58 8.76
C GLU A 42 -4.45 19.78 8.14
N ALA A 43 -3.48 18.93 8.51
CA ALA A 43 -2.14 18.96 7.92
C ALA A 43 -2.17 18.55 6.45
N ALA A 44 -2.93 17.52 6.09
CA ALA A 44 -3.03 17.05 4.72
C ALA A 44 -3.70 18.07 3.78
N ALA A 45 -4.69 18.83 4.28
CA ALA A 45 -5.35 19.92 3.55
C ALA A 45 -4.40 21.04 3.12
N GLN A 46 -3.26 21.19 3.79
CA GLN A 46 -2.22 22.17 3.45
C GLN A 46 -1.23 21.67 2.39
N THR A 47 -1.37 20.41 1.95
CA THR A 47 -0.50 19.79 0.94
C THR A 47 -1.21 19.65 -0.40
N HIS A 48 -0.47 19.30 -1.44
CA HIS A 48 -1.04 18.97 -2.75
C HIS A 48 -1.99 17.76 -2.74
N PHE A 49 -2.00 16.95 -1.67
CA PHE A 49 -2.96 15.86 -1.53
C PHE A 49 -4.37 16.36 -1.20
N GLY A 50 -4.50 17.50 -0.50
CA GLY A 50 -5.78 18.09 -0.08
C GLY A 50 -6.60 17.26 0.91
N ARG A 51 -6.18 16.03 1.21
CA ARG A 51 -6.78 15.07 2.14
C ARG A 51 -5.73 14.08 2.58
N LEU A 52 -6.01 13.34 3.64
CA LEU A 52 -5.13 12.30 4.14
C LEU A 52 -4.74 11.32 3.03
N SER A 53 -3.44 11.11 2.85
CA SER A 53 -2.87 10.11 1.94
C SER A 53 -2.31 8.95 2.76
N ALA A 54 -2.33 7.74 2.22
CA ALA A 54 -1.53 6.66 2.77
C ALA A 54 -0.04 6.88 2.47
N SER A 55 0.85 6.38 3.34
CA SER A 55 2.28 6.30 3.04
C SER A 55 2.52 5.41 1.83
N GLY A 56 3.43 5.83 0.94
CA GLY A 56 3.84 5.00 -0.19
C GLY A 56 4.42 3.65 0.25
N TRP A 57 5.15 3.63 1.38
CA TRP A 57 5.67 2.38 1.96
C TRP A 57 4.56 1.46 2.44
N HIS A 58 3.48 2.00 2.99
CA HIS A 58 2.32 1.21 3.37
C HIS A 58 1.68 0.56 2.14
N THR A 59 1.48 1.33 1.06
CA THR A 59 0.91 0.79 -0.19
C THR A 59 1.79 -0.31 -0.79
N CYS A 60 3.12 -0.14 -0.76
CA CYS A 60 4.06 -1.17 -1.20
C CYS A 60 3.93 -2.46 -0.37
N ALA A 61 3.86 -2.34 0.96
CA ALA A 61 3.72 -3.48 1.85
C ALA A 61 2.39 -4.24 1.61
N MET A 62 1.27 -3.53 1.43
CA MET A 62 -0.03 -4.14 1.10
C MET A 62 0.02 -4.89 -0.23
N VAL A 63 0.61 -4.31 -1.28
CA VAL A 63 0.77 -4.97 -2.59
C VAL A 63 1.63 -6.23 -2.47
N MET A 64 2.74 -6.17 -1.73
CA MET A 64 3.59 -7.35 -1.52
C MET A 64 2.85 -8.46 -0.77
N ALA A 65 2.04 -8.13 0.24
CA ALA A 65 1.21 -9.10 0.94
C ALA A 65 0.17 -9.75 0.01
N MET A 66 -0.51 -8.96 -0.82
CA MET A 66 -1.46 -9.48 -1.81
C MET A 66 -0.77 -10.36 -2.86
N LEU A 67 0.40 -9.96 -3.35
CA LEU A 67 1.18 -10.70 -4.34
C LEU A 67 1.58 -12.07 -3.79
N VAL A 68 2.15 -12.12 -2.59
CA VAL A 68 2.54 -13.39 -1.95
C VAL A 68 1.31 -14.26 -1.68
N ALA A 69 0.17 -13.68 -1.29
CA ALA A 69 -1.07 -14.44 -1.12
C ALA A 69 -1.59 -15.02 -2.45
N HIS A 70 -1.42 -14.31 -3.56
CA HIS A 70 -1.85 -14.75 -4.89
C HIS A 70 -0.92 -15.81 -5.50
N LEU A 71 0.39 -15.73 -5.26
CA LEU A 71 1.39 -16.65 -5.81
C LEU A 71 1.52 -17.98 -5.05
N LYS A 72 0.81 -18.16 -3.93
CA LYS A 72 0.81 -19.41 -3.16
C LYS A 72 0.26 -20.59 -3.95
#